data_AF-A0A7Y9IVF3-F1
#
_entry.id   AF-A0A7Y9IVF3-F1
#
_cell.length_a   1.000
_cell.length_b   1.000
_cell.length_c   1.000
_cell.angle_alpha   90.00
_cell.angle_beta   90.00
_cell.angle_gamma   90.00
#
_symmetry.space_group_name_H-M   'P 1'
#
loop_
_entity.id
_entity.type
_entity.pdbx_description
1 polymer ?
#
loop_
_entity_poly.entity_id
_entity_poly.type
_entity_poly.pdbx_seq_one_letter_code
_entity_poly.pdbx_strand_id
1 'polypeptide(L)'
;MLIAPLAPNEEDRLALLHALDILDTPREPVFDLITSLAAQALRVPVVLVSLVDRDRQWFKSSYGFDIRQFDRQSAFCAHCIVQDPPLVVPDTLIDDRFFDNPLVTGTPGIRSYAGVAIRSLKGLALGTVCAVGWEPREFDEADIGCLSQAALLVSHELHQREALIDSRRGDISALRDLDGEARFRSVFEGAAVGIALIGLDGRWIEVNDSLCRIVGYGHEELAHLTFQDITHPGDLDIDLDRLQELVRGDVDRYTIDKRYIRKTGEVIWVNLTVAARRSVDGTALYFISIVDDIQQRVEAQAALLALQQSLESRIEARTRELQHANDQLRMVSDNVPALVAYFDADLRYQYANEKHRSMLGKDPQRLIGHPIEDVMDPAATQQIRQALAAVGDDDRVSLEIAQPMADGSTSYTAVTLIPNAVDNRLAGYYCMAHDVTERHVRELAREVEAREDVLTGVPNRRAFQEHLPQALSRADATGGSVAVVFLDLDGFKAVNDTLGHEQGDMVLKEVARRLRDRAGEGSQVFRLAGDEFVLVAEGLVDKENLSALAGTLLSALGVPIVLGAHQINMSASAGIAIYEAGSDASPSSLLRTADIAMYEAKRSGTSQYRFGPAYGALRA
;
A
#
# COMPACT_ATOMS: atom_id res chain seq x y z
N MET A 1 25.64 -43.88 30.25
CA MET A 1 26.74 -43.14 29.63
C MET A 1 27.80 -44.16 29.32
N LEU A 2 28.23 -44.24 28.07
CA LEU A 2 29.32 -45.15 27.71
C LEU A 2 30.62 -44.68 28.38
N ILE A 3 31.37 -45.62 28.95
CA ILE A 3 32.70 -45.36 29.49
C ILE A 3 33.60 -44.88 28.35
N ALA A 4 34.39 -43.83 28.60
CA ALA A 4 35.28 -43.28 27.59
C ALA A 4 36.28 -44.35 27.11
N PRO A 5 36.37 -44.62 25.79
CA PRO A 5 37.24 -45.66 25.27
C PRO A 5 38.72 -45.25 25.36
N LEU A 6 39.60 -46.25 25.43
CA LEU A 6 41.04 -46.07 25.30
C LEU A 6 41.44 -46.23 23.82
N ALA A 7 42.34 -45.38 23.34
CA ALA A 7 42.81 -45.47 21.96
C ALA A 7 43.77 -46.66 21.78
N PRO A 8 43.88 -47.20 20.54
CA PRO A 8 44.96 -48.12 20.21
C PRO A 8 46.32 -47.45 20.50
N ASN A 9 47.22 -48.17 21.18
CA ASN A 9 48.54 -47.65 21.60
C ASN A 9 48.47 -46.40 22.52
N GLU A 10 47.55 -46.42 23.48
CA GLU A 10 47.31 -45.32 24.43
C GLU A 10 48.58 -44.83 25.15
N GLU A 11 49.48 -45.73 25.56
CA GLU A 11 50.72 -45.34 26.26
C GLU A 11 51.68 -44.57 25.34
N ASP A 12 51.81 -44.95 24.07
CA ASP A 12 52.63 -44.22 23.08
C ASP A 12 52.05 -42.84 22.76
N ARG A 13 50.71 -42.77 22.66
CA ARG A 13 49.94 -41.53 22.43
C ARG A 13 50.13 -40.55 23.58
N LEU A 14 50.00 -41.02 24.82
CA LEU A 14 50.21 -40.20 26.03
C LEU A 14 51.67 -39.77 26.16
N ALA A 15 52.63 -40.68 25.93
CA ALA A 15 54.04 -40.35 25.97
C ALA A 15 54.41 -39.27 24.95
N LEU A 16 53.85 -39.33 23.74
CA LEU A 16 54.04 -38.28 22.72
C LEU A 16 53.35 -36.98 23.11
N LEU A 17 52.09 -37.03 23.57
CA LEU A 17 51.35 -35.84 23.99
C LEU A 17 52.07 -35.07 25.11
N HIS A 18 52.65 -35.78 26.07
CA HIS A 18 53.45 -35.17 27.14
C HIS A 18 54.81 -34.67 26.62
N ALA A 19 55.44 -35.36 25.67
CA ALA A 19 56.69 -34.91 25.07
C ALA A 19 56.54 -33.62 24.26
N LEU A 20 55.34 -33.33 23.72
CA LEU A 20 55.03 -32.09 23.01
C LEU A 20 55.05 -30.83 23.88
N ASP A 21 55.09 -30.98 25.21
CA ASP A 21 55.10 -29.88 26.19
C ASP A 21 53.99 -28.84 25.93
N ILE A 22 52.81 -29.32 25.51
CA ILE A 22 51.69 -28.49 25.07
C ILE A 22 50.56 -28.44 26.11
N LEU A 23 50.45 -29.44 26.98
CA LEU A 23 49.47 -29.46 28.06
C LEU A 23 49.83 -28.42 29.14
N ASP A 24 48.81 -27.84 29.78
CA ASP A 24 48.95 -26.84 30.86
C ASP A 24 49.74 -25.57 30.49
N THR A 25 49.95 -25.32 29.20
CA THR A 25 50.60 -24.11 28.70
C THR A 25 49.60 -22.97 28.45
N PRO A 26 50.05 -21.70 28.37
CA PRO A 26 49.20 -20.59 27.96
C PRO A 26 48.55 -20.83 26.58
N ARG A 27 47.45 -20.10 26.30
CA ARG A 27 46.88 -20.05 24.96
C ARG A 27 47.90 -19.44 24.00
N GLU A 28 47.93 -19.95 22.77
CA GLU A 28 48.83 -19.44 21.74
C GLU A 28 48.00 -18.87 20.59
N PRO A 29 48.40 -17.69 20.06
CA PRO A 29 47.61 -16.99 19.04
C PRO A 29 47.29 -17.83 17.80
N VAL A 30 48.17 -18.77 17.43
CA VAL A 30 47.97 -19.66 16.28
C VAL A 30 46.75 -20.58 16.46
N PHE A 31 46.56 -21.18 17.64
CA PHE A 31 45.42 -22.06 17.90
C PHE A 31 44.13 -21.25 18.13
N ASP A 32 44.23 -20.07 18.76
CA ASP A 32 43.08 -19.16 18.94
C ASP A 32 42.56 -18.68 17.58
N LEU A 33 43.45 -18.32 16.66
CA LEU A 33 43.09 -17.93 15.29
C LEU A 33 42.35 -19.07 14.57
N ILE A 34 42.86 -20.31 14.64
CA ILE A 34 42.22 -21.47 14.00
C ILE A 34 40.81 -21.70 14.56
N THR A 35 40.63 -21.68 15.89
CA THR A 35 39.29 -21.84 16.49
C THR A 35 38.34 -20.71 16.14
N SER A 36 38.84 -19.47 16.04
CA SER A 36 38.00 -18.32 15.71
C SER A 36 37.52 -18.34 14.24
N LEU A 37 38.41 -18.69 13.31
CA LEU A 37 38.07 -18.85 11.90
C LEU A 37 37.09 -20.00 11.68
N ALA A 38 37.33 -21.16 12.32
CA ALA A 38 36.41 -22.28 12.27
C ALA A 38 35.04 -21.91 12.86
N ALA A 39 34.98 -21.21 14.00
CA ALA A 39 33.70 -20.80 14.59
C ALA A 39 32.91 -19.85 13.69
N GLN A 40 33.58 -18.90 13.03
CA GLN A 40 32.96 -17.96 12.09
C GLN A 40 32.46 -18.67 10.82
N ALA A 41 33.27 -19.57 10.25
CA ALA A 41 32.94 -20.31 9.05
C ALA A 41 31.74 -21.24 9.30
N LEU A 42 31.76 -22.00 10.40
CA LEU A 42 30.68 -22.92 10.75
C LEU A 42 29.48 -22.23 11.40
N ARG A 43 29.58 -20.97 11.84
CA ARG A 43 28.53 -20.24 12.59
C ARG A 43 28.06 -21.01 13.84
N VAL A 44 28.99 -21.58 14.59
CA VAL A 44 28.72 -22.31 15.83
C VAL A 44 29.11 -21.46 17.05
N PRO A 45 28.44 -21.65 18.20
CA PRO A 45 28.74 -20.87 19.39
C PRO A 45 30.10 -21.26 20.02
N VAL A 46 30.56 -22.50 19.82
CA VAL A 46 31.79 -23.01 20.44
C VAL A 46 32.62 -23.82 19.46
N VAL A 47 33.94 -23.55 19.41
CA VAL A 47 34.95 -24.40 18.76
C VAL A 47 36.15 -24.56 19.68
N LEU A 48 36.67 -25.78 19.78
CA LEU A 48 37.73 -26.15 20.72
C LEU A 48 38.87 -26.85 19.98
N VAL A 49 40.11 -26.56 20.38
CA VAL A 49 41.25 -27.47 20.20
C VAL A 49 41.42 -28.23 21.50
N SER A 50 41.01 -29.49 21.48
CA SER A 50 40.86 -30.34 22.64
C SER A 50 41.90 -31.47 22.61
N LEU A 51 42.77 -31.53 23.61
CA LEU A 51 43.77 -32.58 23.77
C LEU A 51 43.30 -33.59 24.82
N VAL A 52 43.35 -34.88 24.50
CA VAL A 52 42.84 -35.93 25.39
C VAL A 52 44.00 -36.52 26.18
N ASP A 53 44.07 -36.22 27.48
CA ASP A 53 45.09 -36.72 28.41
C ASP A 53 44.63 -38.03 29.10
N ARG A 54 45.37 -38.54 30.08
CA ARG A 54 45.09 -39.82 30.73
C ARG A 54 43.70 -39.85 31.39
N ASP A 55 43.39 -38.85 32.21
CA ASP A 55 42.20 -38.73 33.06
C ASP A 55 41.33 -37.51 32.74
N ARG A 56 41.81 -36.60 31.87
CA ARG A 56 41.11 -35.36 31.53
C ARG A 56 41.13 -35.06 30.03
N GLN A 57 40.23 -34.20 29.62
CA GLN A 57 40.24 -33.52 28.33
C GLN A 57 40.65 -32.06 28.57
N TRP A 58 41.75 -31.60 27.98
CA TRP A 58 42.31 -30.27 28.21
C TRP A 58 42.25 -29.41 26.94
N PHE A 59 41.89 -28.14 27.07
CA PHE A 59 41.68 -27.26 25.92
C PHE A 59 42.90 -26.36 25.66
N LYS A 60 43.58 -26.59 24.53
CA LYS A 60 44.68 -25.74 24.09
C LYS A 60 44.19 -24.38 23.60
N SER A 61 43.03 -24.38 22.97
CA SER A 61 42.30 -23.19 22.54
C SER A 61 40.81 -23.43 22.65
N SER A 62 40.07 -22.37 22.98
CA SER A 62 38.62 -22.40 23.03
C SER A 62 38.04 -21.05 22.60
N TYR A 63 37.13 -21.10 21.63
CA TYR A 63 36.30 -19.99 21.21
C TYR A 63 34.88 -20.16 21.79
N GLY A 64 34.33 -19.10 22.39
CA GLY A 64 32.98 -19.10 22.96
C GLY A 64 32.80 -19.94 24.23
N PHE A 65 33.90 -20.40 24.84
CA PHE A 65 33.86 -21.33 25.97
C PHE A 65 35.04 -21.11 26.93
N ASP A 66 34.77 -20.77 28.20
CA ASP A 66 35.79 -20.33 29.18
C ASP A 66 36.32 -21.44 30.11
N ILE A 67 35.73 -22.63 30.06
CA ILE A 67 36.23 -23.78 30.81
C ILE A 67 37.50 -24.29 30.13
N ARG A 68 38.53 -24.69 30.90
CA ARG A 68 39.83 -25.14 30.40
C ARG A 68 40.00 -26.65 30.30
N GLN A 69 39.20 -27.43 31.01
CA GLN A 69 39.25 -28.88 30.95
C GLN A 69 37.96 -29.54 31.45
N PHE A 70 37.76 -30.79 31.07
CA PHE A 70 36.73 -31.69 31.60
C PHE A 70 37.33 -33.03 32.03
N ASP A 71 36.56 -33.79 32.79
CA ASP A 71 36.85 -35.20 33.06
C ASP A 71 36.79 -36.01 31.76
N ARG A 72 37.77 -36.90 31.54
CA ARG A 72 37.85 -37.69 30.30
C ARG A 72 36.65 -38.61 30.12
N GLN A 73 36.05 -39.12 31.20
CA GLN A 73 34.89 -39.98 31.07
C GLN A 73 33.76 -39.22 30.38
N SER A 74 33.57 -37.94 30.72
CA SER A 74 32.51 -37.08 30.15
C SER A 74 32.80 -36.55 28.74
N ALA A 75 33.99 -36.80 28.19
CA ALA A 75 34.50 -36.17 26.98
C ALA A 75 34.00 -36.83 25.68
N PHE A 76 33.26 -36.08 24.86
CA PHE A 76 32.94 -36.46 23.47
C PHE A 76 34.21 -36.72 22.65
N CYS A 77 35.27 -35.95 22.88
CA CYS A 77 36.53 -36.09 22.13
C CYS A 77 37.21 -37.44 22.40
N ALA A 78 36.99 -38.06 23.57
CA ALA A 78 37.53 -39.39 23.86
C ALA A 78 36.93 -40.47 22.95
N HIS A 79 35.66 -40.32 22.55
CA HIS A 79 35.01 -41.20 21.57
C HIS A 79 35.44 -40.87 20.13
N CYS A 80 35.85 -39.64 19.86
CA CYS A 80 36.31 -39.21 18.54
C CYS A 80 37.72 -39.74 18.21
N ILE A 81 38.64 -39.80 19.19
CA ILE A 81 40.04 -40.21 18.93
C ILE A 81 40.22 -41.71 18.64
N VAL A 82 39.20 -42.53 18.89
CA VAL A 82 39.26 -44.00 18.70
C VAL A 82 38.66 -44.46 17.37
N GLN A 83 38.24 -43.53 16.52
CA GLN A 83 37.65 -43.82 15.21
C GLN A 83 38.31 -42.96 14.13
N ASP A 84 38.28 -43.43 12.90
CA ASP A 84 38.83 -42.72 11.74
C ASP A 84 37.89 -41.67 11.12
N PRO A 85 36.58 -41.94 10.93
CA PRO A 85 35.67 -40.89 10.45
C PRO A 85 35.42 -39.82 11.53
N PRO A 86 35.10 -38.58 11.13
CA PRO A 86 34.63 -37.53 12.05
C PRO A 86 33.45 -38.00 12.89
N LEU A 87 33.46 -37.66 14.18
CA LEU A 87 32.34 -37.94 15.07
C LEU A 87 31.32 -36.80 14.97
N VAL A 88 30.15 -37.10 14.40
CA VAL A 88 29.02 -36.17 14.30
C VAL A 88 27.86 -36.67 15.17
N VAL A 89 27.31 -35.77 15.98
CA VAL A 89 26.17 -36.00 16.86
C VAL A 89 25.21 -34.82 16.70
N PRO A 90 24.18 -34.95 15.85
CA PRO A 90 23.26 -33.85 15.58
C PRO A 90 22.40 -33.46 16.78
N ASP A 91 21.99 -34.45 17.59
CA ASP A 91 21.26 -34.24 18.84
C ASP A 91 21.74 -35.22 19.91
N THR A 92 22.38 -34.70 20.96
CA THR A 92 22.94 -35.51 22.04
C THR A 92 21.88 -36.08 22.98
N LEU A 93 20.65 -35.56 23.02
CA LEU A 93 19.58 -36.09 23.90
C LEU A 93 19.01 -37.42 23.42
N ILE A 94 19.17 -37.72 22.13
CA ILE A 94 18.67 -38.95 21.50
C ILE A 94 19.80 -39.87 21.03
N ASP A 95 21.07 -39.47 21.21
CA ASP A 95 22.23 -40.31 20.90
C ASP A 95 22.46 -41.29 22.05
N ASP A 96 22.35 -42.60 21.75
CA ASP A 96 22.51 -43.70 22.70
C ASP A 96 23.82 -43.65 23.51
N ARG A 97 24.85 -42.97 23.00
CA ARG A 97 26.16 -42.87 23.65
C ARG A 97 26.21 -41.76 24.69
N PHE A 98 25.44 -40.68 24.49
CA PHE A 98 25.62 -39.41 25.19
C PHE A 98 24.36 -38.87 25.91
N PHE A 99 23.18 -39.48 25.72
CA PHE A 99 21.91 -38.97 26.27
C PHE A 99 21.90 -38.72 27.78
N ASP A 100 22.66 -39.50 28.55
CA ASP A 100 22.79 -39.37 30.01
C ASP A 100 24.17 -38.83 30.45
N ASN A 101 24.96 -38.27 29.52
CA ASN A 101 26.25 -37.65 29.82
C ASN A 101 26.05 -36.38 30.69
N PRO A 102 26.87 -36.15 31.74
CA PRO A 102 26.79 -34.96 32.58
C PRO A 102 26.89 -33.63 31.82
N LEU A 103 27.62 -33.57 30.70
CA LEU A 103 27.73 -32.36 29.87
C LEU A 103 26.47 -32.11 29.01
N VAL A 104 25.59 -33.10 28.89
CA VAL A 104 24.30 -33.04 28.16
C VAL A 104 23.14 -32.77 29.11
N THR A 105 23.07 -33.53 30.22
CA THR A 105 21.99 -33.46 31.21
C THR A 105 22.20 -32.33 32.24
N GLY A 106 23.45 -31.93 32.48
CA GLY A 106 23.84 -30.83 33.36
C GLY A 106 24.38 -29.63 32.59
N THR A 107 25.21 -28.81 33.25
CA THR A 107 25.89 -27.66 32.63
C THR A 107 27.16 -28.13 31.90
N PRO A 108 27.41 -27.73 30.63
CA PRO A 108 26.80 -26.60 29.92
C PRO A 108 25.53 -26.93 29.10
N GLY A 109 25.12 -28.20 29.01
CA GLY A 109 23.91 -28.59 28.27
C GLY A 109 24.16 -28.67 26.76
N ILE A 110 25.22 -29.38 26.36
CA ILE A 110 25.56 -29.62 24.95
C ILE A 110 24.36 -30.29 24.26
N ARG A 111 24.04 -29.87 23.04
CA ARG A 111 22.96 -30.45 22.21
C ARG A 111 23.44 -30.97 20.87
N SER A 112 24.47 -30.37 20.29
CA SER A 112 25.08 -30.86 19.06
C SER A 112 26.61 -30.84 19.16
N TYR A 113 27.25 -31.80 18.51
CA TYR A 113 28.71 -31.96 18.52
C TYR A 113 29.20 -32.48 17.17
N ALA A 114 30.28 -31.89 16.65
CA ALA A 114 31.05 -32.45 15.54
C ALA A 114 32.55 -32.36 15.86
N GLY A 115 33.30 -33.45 15.69
CA GLY A 115 34.73 -33.49 16.01
C GLY A 115 35.55 -34.24 14.98
N VAL A 116 36.73 -33.71 14.68
CA VAL A 116 37.74 -34.33 13.81
C VAL A 116 39.02 -34.56 14.61
N ALA A 117 39.57 -35.78 14.52
CA ALA A 117 40.77 -36.16 15.26
C ALA A 117 42.03 -35.43 14.75
N ILE A 118 42.84 -34.93 15.68
CA ILE A 118 44.18 -34.38 15.43
C ILE A 118 45.17 -35.53 15.53
N ARG A 119 45.95 -35.78 14.47
CA ARG A 119 46.85 -36.93 14.41
C ARG A 119 48.31 -36.50 14.33
N SER A 120 49.19 -37.21 15.05
CA SER A 120 50.65 -37.08 14.99
C SER A 120 51.23 -37.58 13.66
N LEU A 121 52.53 -37.38 13.44
CA LEU A 121 53.26 -37.92 12.28
C LEU A 121 53.22 -39.45 12.24
N LYS A 122 53.10 -40.10 13.40
CA LYS A 122 52.97 -41.55 13.57
C LYS A 122 51.51 -42.03 13.53
N GLY A 123 50.55 -41.15 13.23
CA GLY A 123 49.12 -41.47 13.13
C GLY A 123 48.38 -41.59 14.46
N LEU A 124 49.06 -41.40 15.60
CA LEU A 124 48.44 -41.40 16.94
C LEU A 124 47.51 -40.19 17.09
N ALA A 125 46.27 -40.41 17.52
CA ALA A 125 45.27 -39.36 17.70
C ALA A 125 45.45 -38.63 19.04
N LEU A 126 45.99 -37.42 19.01
CA LEU A 126 46.37 -36.67 20.22
C LEU A 126 45.19 -35.92 20.86
N GLY A 127 44.16 -35.64 20.06
CA GLY A 127 43.03 -34.81 20.45
C GLY A 127 42.06 -34.61 19.29
N THR A 128 41.26 -33.55 19.36
CA THR A 128 40.29 -33.17 18.33
C THR A 128 40.24 -31.66 18.12
N VAL A 129 39.84 -31.26 16.92
CA VAL A 129 39.17 -29.98 16.71
C VAL A 129 37.67 -30.27 16.68
N CYS A 130 36.90 -29.63 17.54
CA CYS A 130 35.47 -29.89 17.63
C CYS A 130 34.63 -28.62 17.73
N ALA A 131 33.44 -28.69 17.12
CA ALA A 131 32.37 -27.71 17.21
C ALA A 131 31.29 -28.23 18.17
N VAL A 132 30.76 -27.31 18.99
CA VAL A 132 29.73 -27.60 19.99
C VAL A 132 28.59 -26.58 19.84
N GLY A 133 27.35 -27.07 19.90
CA GLY A 133 26.13 -26.26 19.85
C GLY A 133 25.21 -26.49 21.06
N TRP A 134 24.42 -25.46 21.36
CA TRP A 134 23.40 -25.47 22.43
C TRP A 134 22.02 -25.90 21.94
N GLU A 135 21.87 -26.12 20.63
CA GLU A 135 20.66 -26.62 19.98
C GLU A 135 21.03 -27.78 19.04
N PRO A 136 20.08 -28.69 18.73
CA PRO A 136 20.28 -29.72 17.72
C PRO A 136 20.67 -29.11 16.37
N ARG A 137 21.65 -29.71 15.69
CA ARG A 137 22.17 -29.20 14.41
C ARG A 137 22.76 -30.34 13.58
N GLU A 138 22.35 -30.40 12.32
CA GLU A 138 23.04 -31.21 11.30
C GLU A 138 24.33 -30.51 10.83
N PHE A 139 25.38 -31.30 10.61
CA PHE A 139 26.64 -30.83 10.04
C PHE A 139 26.81 -31.47 8.66
N ASP A 140 26.79 -30.65 7.61
CA ASP A 140 26.93 -31.12 6.24
C ASP A 140 28.40 -31.39 5.85
N GLU A 141 28.63 -31.87 4.63
CA GLU A 141 29.98 -32.17 4.15
C GLU A 141 30.90 -30.94 4.12
N ALA A 142 30.35 -29.74 3.92
CA ALA A 142 31.12 -28.50 3.91
C ALA A 142 31.55 -28.10 5.34
N ASP A 143 30.66 -28.24 6.32
CA ASP A 143 30.96 -28.06 7.74
C ASP A 143 32.07 -29.01 8.20
N ILE A 144 31.96 -30.30 7.84
CA ILE A 144 32.98 -31.31 8.15
C ILE A 144 34.28 -31.04 7.40
N GLY A 145 34.21 -30.56 6.16
CA GLY A 145 35.36 -30.12 5.38
C GLY A 145 36.11 -28.98 6.07
N CYS A 146 35.40 -27.98 6.58
CA CYS A 146 35.98 -26.85 7.31
C CYS A 146 36.64 -27.29 8.63
N LEU A 147 35.97 -28.14 9.41
CA LEU A 147 36.56 -28.72 10.63
C LEU A 147 37.80 -29.58 10.33
N SER A 148 37.78 -30.30 9.21
CA SER A 148 38.92 -31.12 8.77
C SER A 148 40.11 -30.25 8.37
N GLN A 149 39.88 -29.13 7.69
CA GLN A 149 40.92 -28.15 7.38
C GLN A 149 41.50 -27.52 8.65
N ALA A 150 40.64 -27.16 9.62
CA ALA A 150 41.09 -26.66 10.92
C ALA A 150 41.93 -27.72 11.68
N ALA A 151 41.49 -28.98 11.70
CA ALA A 151 42.24 -30.09 12.29
C ALA A 151 43.58 -30.34 11.59
N LEU A 152 43.66 -30.13 10.28
CA LEU A 152 44.91 -30.23 9.52
C LEU A 152 45.91 -29.12 9.91
N LEU A 153 45.44 -27.88 10.06
CA LEU A 153 46.28 -26.76 10.50
C LEU A 153 46.82 -26.98 11.91
N VAL A 154 45.97 -27.46 12.83
CA VAL A 154 46.39 -27.83 14.19
C VAL A 154 47.38 -28.99 14.16
N SER A 155 47.12 -30.02 13.34
CA SER A 155 48.03 -31.15 13.19
C SER A 155 49.39 -30.71 12.66
N HIS A 156 49.43 -29.77 11.72
CA HIS A 156 50.69 -29.21 11.20
C HIS A 156 51.52 -28.53 12.30
N GLU A 157 50.88 -27.73 13.15
CA GLU A 157 51.54 -27.10 14.30
C GLU A 157 52.11 -28.14 15.29
N LEU A 158 51.34 -29.21 15.57
CA LEU A 158 51.84 -30.30 16.41
C LEU A 158 52.95 -31.10 15.75
N HIS A 159 52.90 -31.31 14.43
CA HIS A 159 53.96 -32.00 13.67
C HIS A 159 55.26 -31.23 13.68
N GLN A 160 55.22 -29.89 13.61
CA GLN A 160 56.44 -29.08 13.74
C GLN A 160 57.10 -29.30 15.11
N ARG A 161 56.31 -29.37 16.18
CA ARG A 161 56.82 -29.65 17.54
C ARG A 161 57.33 -31.08 17.68
N GLU A 162 56.60 -32.06 17.15
CA GLU A 162 57.03 -33.47 17.10
C GLU A 162 58.34 -33.62 16.34
N ALA A 163 58.50 -32.96 15.19
CA ALA A 163 59.73 -32.96 14.40
C ALA A 163 60.91 -32.31 15.15
N LEU A 164 60.66 -31.25 15.94
CA LEU A 164 61.70 -30.67 16.81
C LEU A 164 62.12 -31.62 17.94
N ILE A 165 61.18 -32.41 18.50
CA ILE A 165 61.47 -33.42 19.53
C ILE A 165 62.25 -34.59 18.94
N ASP A 166 61.85 -35.06 17.76
CA ASP A 166 62.54 -36.13 17.04
C ASP A 166 63.93 -35.64 16.56
N SER A 167 64.09 -34.37 16.17
CA SER A 167 65.39 -33.74 15.85
C SER A 167 66.33 -33.63 17.05
N ARG A 168 65.79 -33.37 18.27
CA ARG A 168 66.57 -33.42 19.52
C ARG A 168 66.95 -34.83 19.97
N ARG A 169 66.25 -35.87 19.49
CA ARG A 169 66.48 -37.28 19.85
C ARG A 169 67.29 -38.06 18.81
N GLY A 170 67.50 -37.53 17.60
CA GLY A 170 68.02 -38.29 16.47
C GLY A 170 69.30 -37.74 15.84
N ASP A 171 70.44 -37.90 16.52
CA ASP A 171 71.78 -37.93 15.89
C ASP A 171 72.05 -39.26 15.13
N ILE A 172 71.02 -40.08 14.89
CA ILE A 172 71.15 -41.39 14.25
C ILE A 172 69.95 -41.63 13.32
N SER A 173 70.26 -41.94 12.05
CA SER A 173 69.39 -42.45 10.97
C SER A 173 68.90 -41.46 9.91
N ALA A 174 69.83 -41.03 9.07
CA ALA A 174 69.58 -40.41 7.76
C ALA A 174 68.72 -41.30 6.85
N LEU A 175 67.42 -40.96 6.68
CA LEU A 175 66.54 -41.50 5.61
C LEU A 175 65.16 -40.80 5.45
N ARG A 176 64.93 -39.56 5.95
CA ARG A 176 63.58 -38.92 5.96
C ARG A 176 63.40 -37.55 5.27
N ASP A 177 64.36 -37.04 4.50
CA ASP A 177 64.25 -35.72 3.87
C ASP A 177 63.29 -35.63 2.66
N LEU A 178 62.94 -36.76 2.02
CA LEU A 178 62.14 -36.74 0.78
C LEU A 178 60.63 -36.49 0.99
N ASP A 179 60.07 -36.84 2.14
CA ASP A 179 58.61 -36.79 2.35
C ASP A 179 58.12 -35.39 2.80
N GLY A 180 58.98 -34.61 3.48
CA GLY A 180 58.70 -33.22 3.85
C GLY A 180 58.79 -32.26 2.66
N GLU A 181 59.77 -32.45 1.79
CA GLU A 181 59.94 -31.64 0.58
C GLU A 181 58.83 -31.94 -0.46
N ALA A 182 58.42 -33.20 -0.58
CA ALA A 182 57.30 -33.59 -1.44
C ALA A 182 55.95 -33.05 -0.94
N ARG A 183 55.68 -33.06 0.38
CA ARG A 183 54.46 -32.47 0.94
C ARG A 183 54.46 -30.94 0.89
N PHE A 184 55.59 -30.30 1.19
CA PHE A 184 55.73 -28.85 1.02
C PHE A 184 55.45 -28.46 -0.42
N ARG A 185 56.08 -29.12 -1.39
CA ARG A 185 55.85 -28.86 -2.83
C ARG A 185 54.40 -29.12 -3.24
N SER A 186 53.75 -30.14 -2.70
CA SER A 186 52.33 -30.43 -2.97
C SER A 186 51.37 -29.38 -2.41
N VAL A 187 51.58 -28.88 -1.18
CA VAL A 187 50.76 -27.81 -0.58
C VAL A 187 51.06 -26.46 -1.22
N PHE A 188 52.33 -26.19 -1.51
CA PHE A 188 52.80 -24.98 -2.15
C PHE A 188 52.24 -24.84 -3.57
N GLU A 189 52.30 -25.90 -4.39
CA GLU A 189 51.75 -25.90 -5.75
C GLU A 189 50.22 -26.11 -5.80
N GLY A 190 49.66 -26.87 -4.86
CA GLY A 190 48.22 -27.16 -4.80
C GLY A 190 47.35 -26.02 -4.28
N ALA A 191 47.94 -24.93 -3.76
CA ALA A 191 47.20 -23.78 -3.25
C ALA A 191 46.51 -22.99 -4.37
N ALA A 192 45.23 -22.64 -4.18
CA ALA A 192 44.48 -21.81 -5.13
C ALA A 192 44.91 -20.33 -5.14
N VAL A 193 45.65 -19.91 -4.10
CA VAL A 193 46.24 -18.57 -3.95
C VAL A 193 47.70 -18.58 -4.39
N GLY A 194 48.20 -17.44 -4.83
CA GLY A 194 49.63 -17.26 -5.09
C GLY A 194 50.43 -17.29 -3.79
N ILE A 195 51.50 -18.07 -3.74
CA ILE A 195 52.40 -18.13 -2.59
C ILE A 195 53.82 -17.87 -3.09
N ALA A 196 54.57 -17.07 -2.33
CA ALA A 196 55.97 -16.80 -2.61
C ALA A 196 56.82 -16.72 -1.35
N LEU A 197 58.06 -17.16 -1.49
CA LEU A 197 59.18 -16.84 -0.61
C LEU A 197 59.98 -15.70 -1.26
N ILE A 198 60.20 -14.63 -0.51
CA ILE A 198 60.85 -13.42 -1.00
C ILE A 198 62.06 -13.10 -0.12
N GLY A 199 63.21 -12.82 -0.73
CA GLY A 199 64.41 -12.39 -0.03
C GLY A 199 64.22 -11.03 0.64
N LEU A 200 65.08 -10.71 1.61
CA LEU A 200 65.06 -9.40 2.27
C LEU A 200 65.37 -8.24 1.31
N ASP A 201 65.97 -8.53 0.16
CA ASP A 201 66.22 -7.61 -0.94
C ASP A 201 65.03 -7.48 -1.93
N GLY A 202 63.93 -8.19 -1.67
CA GLY A 202 62.72 -8.18 -2.49
C GLY A 202 62.74 -9.14 -3.67
N ARG A 203 63.80 -9.94 -3.86
CA ARG A 203 63.87 -10.95 -4.92
C ARG A 203 62.97 -12.14 -4.65
N TRP A 204 62.33 -12.66 -5.69
CA TRP A 204 61.57 -13.90 -5.61
C TRP A 204 62.53 -15.08 -5.45
N ILE A 205 62.42 -15.81 -4.34
CA ILE A 205 63.22 -17.02 -4.06
C ILE A 205 62.49 -18.24 -4.61
N GLU A 206 61.22 -18.39 -4.24
CA GLU A 206 60.37 -19.50 -4.64
C GLU A 206 58.94 -18.99 -4.83
N VAL A 207 58.26 -19.44 -5.87
CA VAL A 207 56.88 -19.03 -6.21
C VAL A 207 56.12 -20.25 -6.68
N ASN A 208 54.81 -20.31 -6.44
CA ASN A 208 53.98 -21.41 -6.93
C ASN A 208 53.31 -21.11 -8.27
N ASP A 209 52.76 -22.15 -8.90
CA ASP A 209 52.01 -22.08 -10.16
C ASP A 209 50.85 -21.07 -10.11
N SER A 210 50.17 -20.95 -8.97
CA SER A 210 49.06 -20.01 -8.81
C SER A 210 49.51 -18.55 -8.87
N LEU A 211 50.64 -18.19 -8.25
CA LEU A 211 51.18 -16.83 -8.36
C LEU A 211 51.57 -16.53 -9.81
N CYS A 212 52.25 -17.47 -10.48
CA CYS A 212 52.62 -17.34 -11.89
C CYS A 212 51.39 -17.10 -12.78
N ARG A 213 50.27 -17.77 -12.53
CA ARG A 213 49.00 -17.53 -13.24
C ARG A 213 48.40 -16.15 -12.96
N ILE A 214 48.42 -15.69 -11.71
CA ILE A 214 47.87 -14.39 -11.30
C ILE A 214 48.62 -13.24 -12.00
N VAL A 215 49.96 -13.28 -11.99
CA VAL A 215 50.81 -12.19 -12.52
C VAL A 215 51.24 -12.40 -13.97
N GLY A 216 51.10 -13.61 -14.52
CA GLY A 216 51.41 -13.96 -15.91
C GLY A 216 52.90 -14.09 -16.24
N TYR A 217 53.78 -14.12 -15.24
CA TYR A 217 55.21 -14.38 -15.39
C TYR A 217 55.52 -15.85 -15.07
N GLY A 218 56.50 -16.45 -15.74
CA GLY A 218 56.99 -17.78 -15.40
C GLY A 218 57.92 -17.79 -14.18
N HIS A 219 58.12 -18.96 -13.56
CA HIS A 219 59.01 -19.16 -12.41
C HIS A 219 60.42 -18.61 -12.63
N GLU A 220 61.06 -18.96 -13.76
CA GLU A 220 62.41 -18.48 -14.09
C GLU A 220 62.46 -16.96 -14.32
N GLU A 221 61.38 -16.38 -14.85
CA GLU A 221 61.30 -14.94 -15.08
C GLU A 221 61.17 -14.18 -13.76
N LEU A 222 60.30 -14.67 -12.86
CA LEU A 222 60.13 -14.09 -11.53
C LEU A 222 61.42 -14.18 -10.71
N ALA A 223 62.21 -15.26 -10.80
CA ALA A 223 63.48 -15.38 -10.08
C ALA A 223 64.51 -14.27 -10.41
N HIS A 224 64.37 -13.59 -11.55
CA HIS A 224 65.24 -12.47 -11.97
C HIS A 224 64.64 -11.09 -11.66
N LEU A 225 63.41 -11.05 -11.16
CA LEU A 225 62.69 -9.84 -10.81
C LEU A 225 62.60 -9.69 -9.28
N THR A 226 62.05 -8.57 -8.87
CA THR A 226 61.67 -8.28 -7.50
C THR A 226 60.17 -8.01 -7.42
N PHE A 227 59.58 -8.02 -6.22
CA PHE A 227 58.16 -7.69 -6.10
C PHE A 227 57.87 -6.22 -6.43
N GLN A 228 58.87 -5.35 -6.28
CA GLN A 228 58.79 -3.94 -6.63
C GLN A 228 58.60 -3.74 -8.14
N ASP A 229 59.21 -4.59 -8.97
CA ASP A 229 59.14 -4.51 -10.44
C ASP A 229 57.74 -4.77 -10.99
N ILE A 230 56.92 -5.55 -10.26
CA ILE A 230 55.55 -5.90 -10.68
C ILE A 230 54.48 -5.21 -9.83
N THR A 231 54.85 -4.41 -8.83
CA THR A 231 53.90 -3.62 -8.04
C THR A 231 53.56 -2.32 -8.78
N HIS A 232 52.28 -1.97 -8.83
CA HIS A 232 51.85 -0.72 -9.46
C HIS A 232 52.49 0.49 -8.74
N PRO A 233 53.07 1.47 -9.46
CA PRO A 233 53.83 2.56 -8.85
C PRO A 233 53.07 3.34 -7.77
N GLY A 234 51.75 3.51 -7.95
CA GLY A 234 50.90 4.20 -6.97
C GLY A 234 50.68 3.46 -5.65
N ASP A 235 51.02 2.16 -5.57
CA ASP A 235 50.81 1.33 -4.38
C ASP A 235 52.15 0.86 -3.77
N LEU A 236 53.28 1.11 -4.44
CA LEU A 236 54.60 0.62 -4.04
C LEU A 236 55.08 1.23 -2.71
N ASP A 237 54.94 2.54 -2.54
CA ASP A 237 55.38 3.22 -1.32
C ASP A 237 54.64 2.69 -0.09
N ILE A 238 53.32 2.44 -0.22
CA ILE A 238 52.47 1.90 0.85
C ILE A 238 52.95 0.49 1.23
N ASP A 239 53.28 -0.35 0.25
CA ASP A 239 53.77 -1.71 0.50
C ASP A 239 55.15 -1.70 1.17
N LEU A 240 56.06 -0.83 0.71
CA LEU A 240 57.39 -0.68 1.29
C LEU A 240 57.34 -0.16 2.74
N ASP A 241 56.44 0.77 3.06
CA ASP A 241 56.26 1.26 4.42
C ASP A 241 55.80 0.13 5.36
N ARG A 242 54.82 -0.68 4.93
CA ARG A 242 54.37 -1.86 5.68
C ARG A 242 55.44 -2.93 5.82
N LEU A 243 56.23 -3.14 4.77
CA LEU A 243 57.37 -4.06 4.82
C LEU A 243 58.44 -3.59 5.81
N GLN A 244 58.66 -2.27 5.95
CA GLN A 244 59.58 -1.73 6.95
C GLN A 244 59.09 -1.96 8.39
N GLU A 245 57.80 -1.73 8.67
CA GLU A 245 57.18 -2.05 9.97
C GLU A 245 57.37 -3.55 10.30
N LEU A 246 57.14 -4.41 9.30
CA LEU A 246 57.37 -5.85 9.41
C LEU A 246 58.84 -6.17 9.68
N VAL A 247 59.80 -5.58 8.98
CA VAL A 247 61.23 -5.85 9.20
C VAL A 247 61.68 -5.44 10.60
N ARG A 248 61.25 -4.25 11.06
CA ARG A 248 61.54 -3.72 12.41
C ARG A 248 60.95 -4.58 13.54
N GLY A 249 59.92 -5.37 13.23
CA GLY A 249 59.20 -6.19 14.21
C GLY A 249 58.10 -5.42 14.95
N ASP A 250 57.67 -4.28 14.40
CA ASP A 250 56.53 -3.52 14.92
C ASP A 250 55.21 -4.30 14.69
N VAL A 251 55.19 -5.12 13.63
CA VAL A 251 54.11 -6.05 13.29
C VAL A 251 54.68 -7.41 12.88
N ASP A 252 53.96 -8.50 13.17
CA ASP A 252 54.35 -9.86 12.76
C ASP A 252 53.91 -10.23 11.33
N ARG A 253 52.90 -9.53 10.82
CA ARG A 253 52.37 -9.64 9.46
C ARG A 253 51.63 -8.37 9.07
N TYR A 254 51.43 -8.15 7.77
CA TYR A 254 50.49 -7.15 7.27
C TYR A 254 49.67 -7.70 6.10
N THR A 255 48.51 -7.08 5.87
CA THR A 255 47.64 -7.38 4.74
C THR A 255 47.21 -6.08 4.08
N ILE A 256 47.29 -6.01 2.75
CA ILE A 256 46.89 -4.86 1.95
C ILE A 256 46.21 -5.30 0.65
N ASP A 257 45.20 -4.56 0.22
CA ASP A 257 44.69 -4.65 -1.15
C ASP A 257 45.53 -3.69 -2.02
N LYS A 258 46.21 -4.22 -3.02
CA LYS A 258 47.05 -3.43 -3.94
C LYS A 258 46.97 -3.94 -5.36
N ARG A 259 47.58 -3.20 -6.30
CA ARG A 259 47.62 -3.58 -7.70
C ARG A 259 48.96 -4.17 -8.11
N TYR A 260 48.92 -5.31 -8.81
CA TYR A 260 50.05 -5.84 -9.57
C TYR A 260 49.90 -5.53 -11.06
N ILE A 261 51.03 -5.41 -11.75
CA ILE A 261 51.12 -5.27 -13.20
C ILE A 261 51.53 -6.63 -13.76
N ARG A 262 50.65 -7.23 -14.55
CA ARG A 262 50.91 -8.49 -15.25
C ARG A 262 51.99 -8.32 -16.30
N LYS A 263 52.58 -9.43 -16.76
CA LYS A 263 53.53 -9.45 -17.88
C LYS A 263 53.02 -8.76 -19.15
N THR A 264 51.71 -8.82 -19.38
CA THR A 264 51.03 -8.16 -20.52
C THR A 264 50.93 -6.64 -20.38
N GLY A 265 51.26 -6.09 -19.20
CA GLY A 265 51.03 -4.69 -18.83
C GLY A 265 49.64 -4.42 -18.22
N GLU A 266 48.76 -5.43 -18.15
CA GLU A 266 47.44 -5.30 -17.52
C GLU A 266 47.57 -5.18 -16.00
N VAL A 267 46.70 -4.38 -15.39
CA VAL A 267 46.66 -4.21 -13.93
C VAL A 267 45.65 -5.19 -13.32
N ILE A 268 46.06 -5.89 -12.27
CA ILE A 268 45.20 -6.78 -11.48
C ILE A 268 45.17 -6.35 -10.01
N TRP A 269 43.99 -6.40 -9.39
CA TRP A 269 43.87 -6.22 -7.94
C TRP A 269 44.16 -7.52 -7.19
N VAL A 270 45.02 -7.42 -6.17
CA VAL A 270 45.37 -8.53 -5.30
C VAL A 270 45.21 -8.15 -3.84
N ASN A 271 44.78 -9.10 -3.01
CA ASN A 271 44.97 -9.03 -1.57
C ASN A 271 46.31 -9.70 -1.24
N LEU A 272 47.28 -8.89 -0.81
CA LEU A 272 48.59 -9.34 -0.40
C LEU A 272 48.62 -9.49 1.12
N THR A 273 49.04 -10.64 1.61
CA THR A 273 49.41 -10.86 3.01
C THR A 273 50.88 -11.26 3.11
N VAL A 274 51.66 -10.55 3.92
CA VAL A 274 53.10 -10.80 4.09
C VAL A 274 53.43 -11.06 5.55
N ALA A 275 54.24 -12.09 5.81
CA ALA A 275 54.81 -12.41 7.10
C ALA A 275 56.32 -12.61 6.99
N ALA A 276 57.07 -12.28 8.02
CA ALA A 276 58.52 -12.49 8.05
C ALA A 276 58.88 -13.78 8.78
N ARG A 277 59.66 -14.65 8.13
CA ARG A 277 60.31 -15.76 8.84
C ARG A 277 61.55 -15.21 9.54
N ARG A 278 61.66 -15.42 10.85
CA ARG A 278 62.78 -14.97 11.66
C ARG A 278 63.63 -16.14 12.15
N SER A 279 64.91 -15.87 12.36
CA SER A 279 65.84 -16.73 13.10
C SER A 279 65.50 -16.72 14.60
N VAL A 280 66.09 -17.65 15.36
CA VAL A 280 65.99 -17.73 16.83
C VAL A 280 66.42 -16.42 17.50
N ASP A 281 67.36 -15.69 16.88
CA ASP A 281 67.86 -14.38 17.34
C ASP A 281 66.98 -13.19 16.91
N GLY A 282 65.78 -13.44 16.37
CA GLY A 282 64.81 -12.40 15.96
C GLY A 282 65.10 -11.69 14.63
N THR A 283 66.22 -12.00 13.99
CA THR A 283 66.60 -11.45 12.67
C THR A 283 65.72 -12.05 11.56
N ALA A 284 65.13 -11.22 10.70
CA ALA A 284 64.37 -11.69 9.55
C ALA A 284 65.27 -12.44 8.56
N LEU A 285 64.79 -13.54 7.99
CA LEU A 285 65.52 -14.39 7.04
C LEU A 285 64.97 -14.25 5.62
N TYR A 286 63.65 -14.31 5.48
CA TYR A 286 62.91 -14.12 4.23
C TYR A 286 61.44 -13.80 4.57
N PHE A 287 60.69 -13.31 3.58
CA PHE A 287 59.26 -13.07 3.69
C PHE A 287 58.46 -14.18 3.04
N ILE A 288 57.34 -14.53 3.64
CA ILE A 288 56.32 -15.40 3.06
C ILE A 288 55.18 -14.49 2.64
N SER A 289 54.84 -14.52 1.35
CA SER A 289 53.76 -13.72 0.78
C SER A 289 52.67 -14.62 0.23
N ILE A 290 51.42 -14.30 0.58
CA ILE A 290 50.21 -14.90 0.02
C ILE A 290 49.51 -13.82 -0.80
N VAL A 291 49.18 -14.15 -2.04
CA VAL A 291 48.59 -13.26 -3.04
C VAL A 291 47.28 -13.87 -3.50
N ASP A 292 46.17 -13.27 -3.08
CA ASP A 292 44.84 -13.66 -3.54
C ASP A 292 44.38 -12.72 -4.66
N ASP A 293 43.83 -13.27 -5.75
CA ASP A 293 43.28 -12.49 -6.86
C ASP A 293 41.88 -12.01 -6.50
N ILE A 294 41.73 -10.71 -6.29
CA ILE A 294 40.47 -10.08 -5.89
C ILE A 294 39.83 -9.29 -7.03
N GLN A 295 40.30 -9.44 -8.27
CA GLN A 295 39.80 -8.69 -9.42
C GLN A 295 38.29 -8.85 -9.60
N GLN A 296 37.80 -10.10 -9.59
CA GLN A 296 36.37 -10.39 -9.70
C GLN A 296 35.55 -9.76 -8.56
N ARG A 297 36.11 -9.73 -7.35
CA ARG A 297 35.47 -9.13 -6.17
C ARG A 297 35.32 -7.61 -6.35
N VAL A 298 36.38 -6.95 -6.81
CA VAL A 298 36.40 -5.49 -7.05
C VAL A 298 35.43 -5.12 -8.18
N GLU A 299 35.39 -5.89 -9.27
CA GLU A 299 34.46 -5.67 -10.38
C GLU A 299 33.00 -5.87 -9.98
N ALA A 300 32.70 -6.93 -9.22
CA ALA A 300 31.36 -7.18 -8.71
C ALA A 300 30.88 -6.06 -7.79
N GLN A 301 31.75 -5.55 -6.92
CA GLN A 301 31.45 -4.42 -6.04
C GLN A 301 31.18 -3.13 -6.85
N ALA A 302 32.01 -2.84 -7.87
CA ALA A 302 31.81 -1.68 -8.73
C ALA A 302 30.49 -1.77 -9.53
N ALA A 303 30.17 -2.95 -10.07
CA ALA A 303 28.93 -3.19 -10.80
C ALA A 303 27.68 -3.02 -9.91
N LEU A 304 27.74 -3.49 -8.66
CA LEU A 304 26.65 -3.35 -7.71
C LEU A 304 26.42 -1.88 -7.33
N LEU A 305 27.49 -1.11 -7.10
CA LEU A 305 27.39 0.33 -6.84
C LEU A 305 26.79 1.09 -8.03
N ALA A 306 27.22 0.77 -9.26
CA ALA A 306 26.67 1.38 -10.47
C ALA A 306 25.17 1.05 -10.65
N LEU A 307 24.76 -0.18 -10.36
CA LEU A 307 23.36 -0.59 -10.39
C LEU A 307 22.55 0.15 -9.32
N GLN A 308 23.06 0.27 -8.10
CA GLN A 308 22.39 1.03 -7.02
C GLN A 308 22.13 2.48 -7.42
N GLN A 309 23.15 3.18 -7.92
CA GLN A 309 23.01 4.57 -8.40
C GLN A 309 22.01 4.70 -9.55
N SER A 310 22.00 3.73 -10.47
CA SER A 310 21.04 3.69 -11.57
C SER A 310 19.60 3.47 -11.08
N LEU A 311 19.41 2.56 -10.12
CA LEU A 311 18.11 2.30 -9.51
C LEU A 311 17.61 3.52 -8.73
N GLU A 312 18.45 4.17 -7.93
CA GLU A 312 18.11 5.40 -7.21
C GLU A 312 17.67 6.50 -8.18
N SER A 313 18.45 6.74 -9.24
CA SER A 313 18.11 7.73 -10.28
C SER A 313 16.77 7.41 -10.96
N ARG A 314 16.48 6.13 -11.24
CA ARG A 314 15.21 5.70 -11.83
C ARG A 314 14.04 5.87 -10.86
N ILE A 315 14.23 5.56 -9.58
CA ILE A 315 13.22 5.75 -8.54
C ILE A 315 12.89 7.24 -8.43
N GLU A 316 13.89 8.12 -8.36
CA GLU A 316 13.67 9.56 -8.30
C GLU A 316 12.97 10.11 -9.54
N ALA A 317 13.33 9.64 -10.74
CA ALA A 317 12.66 10.01 -11.98
C ALA A 317 11.19 9.55 -11.98
N ARG A 318 10.92 8.30 -11.63
CA ARG A 318 9.54 7.76 -11.59
C ARG A 318 8.69 8.42 -10.50
N THR A 319 9.27 8.73 -9.34
CA THR A 319 8.57 9.47 -8.28
C THR A 319 8.15 10.85 -8.78
N ARG A 320 9.03 11.58 -9.47
CA ARG A 320 8.70 12.88 -10.08
C ARG A 320 7.64 12.78 -11.17
N GLU A 321 7.73 11.78 -12.05
CA GLU A 321 6.69 11.52 -13.07
C GLU A 321 5.33 11.23 -12.45
N LEU A 322 5.29 10.38 -11.41
CA LEU A 322 4.05 10.03 -10.70
C LEU A 322 3.46 11.24 -9.98
N GLN A 323 4.29 12.06 -9.33
CA GLN A 323 3.84 13.31 -8.70
C GLN A 323 3.25 14.26 -9.75
N HIS A 324 3.94 14.45 -10.87
CA HIS A 324 3.46 15.31 -11.94
C HIS A 324 2.13 14.81 -12.54
N ALA A 325 1.99 13.51 -12.78
CA ALA A 325 0.74 12.93 -13.27
C ALA A 325 -0.40 13.07 -12.25
N ASN A 326 -0.13 12.88 -10.95
CA ASN A 326 -1.13 13.05 -9.89
C ASN A 326 -1.57 14.52 -9.76
N ASP A 327 -0.64 15.46 -9.82
CA ASP A 327 -0.93 16.90 -9.80
C ASP A 327 -1.77 17.31 -11.02
N GLN A 328 -1.46 16.77 -12.21
CA GLN A 328 -2.28 16.98 -13.41
C GLN A 328 -3.72 16.45 -13.23
N LEU A 329 -3.89 15.23 -12.71
CA LEU A 329 -5.22 14.66 -12.46
C LEU A 329 -6.02 15.47 -11.43
N ARG A 330 -5.35 15.95 -10.37
CA ARG A 330 -5.96 16.87 -9.39
C ARG A 330 -6.39 18.17 -10.06
N MET A 331 -5.52 18.81 -10.84
CA MET A 331 -5.87 20.04 -11.56
C MET A 331 -7.06 19.86 -12.51
N VAL A 332 -7.13 18.74 -13.23
CA VAL A 332 -8.28 18.44 -14.10
C VAL A 332 -9.55 18.37 -13.26
N SER A 333 -9.55 17.54 -12.21
CA SER A 333 -10.69 17.32 -11.33
C SER A 333 -11.15 18.61 -10.62
N ASP A 334 -10.23 19.45 -10.16
CA ASP A 334 -10.54 20.71 -9.48
C ASP A 334 -11.16 21.77 -10.40
N ASN A 335 -10.90 21.68 -11.72
CA ASN A 335 -11.45 22.58 -12.72
C ASN A 335 -12.75 22.07 -13.39
N VAL A 336 -13.15 20.81 -13.16
CA VAL A 336 -14.48 20.34 -13.58
C VAL A 336 -15.56 21.11 -12.79
N PRO A 337 -16.61 21.64 -13.42
CA PRO A 337 -17.73 22.29 -12.73
C PRO A 337 -18.69 21.26 -12.09
N ALA A 338 -18.15 20.32 -11.32
CA ALA A 338 -18.87 19.25 -10.65
C ALA A 338 -18.16 18.90 -9.34
N LEU A 339 -18.91 18.44 -8.34
CA LEU A 339 -18.33 17.78 -7.18
C LEU A 339 -17.83 16.41 -7.64
N VAL A 340 -16.53 16.16 -7.48
CA VAL A 340 -15.91 14.87 -7.79
C VAL A 340 -15.37 14.29 -6.49
N ALA A 341 -15.80 13.09 -6.15
CA ALA A 341 -15.37 12.39 -4.94
C ALA A 341 -15.13 10.91 -5.23
N TYR A 342 -14.31 10.28 -4.41
CA TYR A 342 -14.22 8.82 -4.33
C TYR A 342 -14.59 8.42 -2.92
N PHE A 343 -15.49 7.46 -2.79
CA PHE A 343 -15.88 6.87 -1.53
C PHE A 343 -15.34 5.44 -1.42
N ASP A 344 -15.01 4.98 -0.22
CA ASP A 344 -14.82 3.54 0.01
C ASP A 344 -16.16 2.78 0.05
N ALA A 345 -16.10 1.46 0.24
CA ALA A 345 -17.27 0.59 0.32
C ALA A 345 -18.24 0.96 1.46
N ASP A 346 -17.76 1.64 2.52
CA ASP A 346 -18.56 2.10 3.65
C ASP A 346 -19.07 3.54 3.46
N LEU A 347 -18.96 4.09 2.25
CA LEU A 347 -19.36 5.44 1.88
C LEU A 347 -18.63 6.54 2.68
N ARG A 348 -17.33 6.35 2.94
CA ARG A 348 -16.45 7.38 3.51
C ARG A 348 -15.62 8.03 2.42
N TYR A 349 -15.43 9.35 2.51
CA TYR A 349 -14.62 10.11 1.55
C TYR A 349 -13.17 9.63 1.56
N GLN A 350 -12.67 9.24 0.40
CA GLN A 350 -11.27 8.92 0.13
C GLN A 350 -10.63 9.95 -0.81
N TYR A 351 -11.45 10.66 -1.58
CA TYR A 351 -11.05 11.81 -2.38
C TYR A 351 -12.22 12.80 -2.48
N ALA A 352 -11.91 14.09 -2.56
CA ALA A 352 -12.84 15.16 -2.87
C ALA A 352 -12.07 16.27 -3.61
N ASN A 353 -12.63 16.78 -4.71
CA ASN A 353 -12.06 17.89 -5.46
C ASN A 353 -12.37 19.25 -4.81
N GLU A 354 -11.69 20.30 -5.28
CA GLU A 354 -11.79 21.66 -4.75
C GLU A 354 -13.21 22.26 -4.85
N LYS A 355 -14.08 21.70 -5.71
CA LYS A 355 -15.49 22.13 -5.80
C LYS A 355 -16.28 21.95 -4.52
N HIS A 356 -15.87 21.05 -3.62
CA HIS A 356 -16.50 20.92 -2.30
C HIS A 356 -16.35 22.20 -1.46
N ARG A 357 -15.21 22.91 -1.60
CA ARG A 357 -15.00 24.20 -0.93
C ARG A 357 -15.87 25.28 -1.54
N SER A 358 -15.86 25.41 -2.87
CA SER A 358 -16.57 26.50 -3.55
C SER A 358 -18.09 26.33 -3.58
N MET A 359 -18.59 25.08 -3.71
CA MET A 359 -20.03 24.80 -3.84
C MET A 359 -20.69 24.50 -2.49
N LEU A 360 -20.02 23.74 -1.60
CA LEU A 360 -20.59 23.32 -0.31
C LEU A 360 -20.01 24.07 0.89
N GLY A 361 -18.98 24.91 0.70
CA GLY A 361 -18.28 25.58 1.79
C GLY A 361 -17.44 24.63 2.66
N LYS A 362 -17.16 23.41 2.19
CA LYS A 362 -16.47 22.36 2.96
C LYS A 362 -15.06 22.11 2.43
N ASP A 363 -14.08 22.10 3.33
CA ASP A 363 -12.68 21.85 2.98
C ASP A 363 -12.49 20.38 2.56
N PRO A 364 -12.10 20.10 1.30
CA PRO A 364 -11.96 18.74 0.79
C PRO A 364 -11.03 17.87 1.64
N GLN A 365 -9.98 18.45 2.22
CA GLN A 365 -9.03 17.70 3.06
C GLN A 365 -9.65 17.23 4.39
N ARG A 366 -10.62 17.99 4.92
CA ARG A 366 -11.33 17.64 6.15
C ARG A 366 -12.43 16.61 5.92
N LEU A 367 -12.86 16.43 4.67
CA LEU A 367 -13.87 15.43 4.32
C LEU A 367 -13.27 14.02 4.35
N ILE A 368 -11.99 13.86 3.98
CA ILE A 368 -11.34 12.55 3.88
C ILE A 368 -11.48 11.78 5.21
N GLY A 369 -11.90 10.51 5.12
CA GLY A 369 -12.19 9.59 6.21
C GLY A 369 -13.59 9.69 6.81
N HIS A 370 -14.32 10.79 6.55
CA HIS A 370 -15.66 10.99 7.10
C HIS A 370 -16.73 10.31 6.24
N PRO A 371 -17.77 9.71 6.84
CA PRO A 371 -18.91 9.17 6.12
C PRO A 371 -19.71 10.29 5.45
N ILE A 372 -20.42 9.98 4.37
CA ILE A 372 -21.30 10.95 3.69
C ILE A 372 -22.35 11.58 4.61
N GLU A 373 -22.72 10.91 5.71
CA GLU A 373 -23.70 11.37 6.71
C GLU A 373 -23.24 12.58 7.52
N ASP A 374 -21.94 12.71 7.75
CA ASP A 374 -21.39 13.87 8.46
C ASP A 374 -21.37 15.12 7.55
N VAL A 375 -21.56 14.90 6.25
CA VAL A 375 -21.34 15.88 5.20
C VAL A 375 -22.63 16.30 4.51
N MET A 376 -23.59 15.39 4.36
CA MET A 376 -24.82 15.61 3.60
C MET A 376 -26.04 15.54 4.50
N ASP A 377 -27.15 16.10 4.04
CA ASP A 377 -28.42 16.03 4.77
C ASP A 377 -28.89 14.56 4.92
N PRO A 378 -29.48 14.18 6.08
CA PRO A 378 -29.95 12.81 6.31
C PRO A 378 -30.91 12.28 5.24
N ALA A 379 -31.75 13.15 4.65
CA ALA A 379 -32.66 12.72 3.59
C ALA A 379 -31.89 12.36 2.31
N ALA A 380 -30.87 13.15 1.97
CA ALA A 380 -30.03 12.93 0.79
C ALA A 380 -29.19 11.65 0.93
N THR A 381 -28.58 11.42 2.10
CA THR A 381 -27.79 10.19 2.33
C THR A 381 -28.66 8.95 2.33
N GLN A 382 -29.88 9.03 2.86
CA GLN A 382 -30.83 7.93 2.81
C GLN A 382 -31.24 7.58 1.37
N GLN A 383 -31.47 8.58 0.51
CA GLN A 383 -31.76 8.35 -0.91
C GLN A 383 -30.60 7.66 -1.62
N ILE A 384 -29.36 8.08 -1.39
CA ILE A 384 -28.17 7.45 -1.96
C ILE A 384 -28.10 5.97 -1.56
N ARG A 385 -28.28 5.65 -0.28
CA ARG A 385 -28.24 4.26 0.20
C ARG A 385 -29.34 3.40 -0.39
N GLN A 386 -30.56 3.92 -0.45
CA GLN A 386 -31.68 3.20 -1.06
C GLN A 386 -31.43 2.94 -2.53
N ALA A 387 -30.87 3.91 -3.25
CA ALA A 387 -30.53 3.77 -4.65
C ALA A 387 -29.41 2.73 -4.84
N LEU A 388 -28.35 2.75 -4.03
CA LEU A 388 -27.29 1.74 -4.08
C LEU A 388 -27.80 0.34 -3.73
N ALA A 389 -28.68 0.20 -2.74
CA ALA A 389 -29.25 -1.09 -2.35
C ALA A 389 -30.24 -1.68 -3.38
N ALA A 390 -30.78 -0.85 -4.27
CA ALA A 390 -31.75 -1.27 -5.29
C ALA A 390 -31.10 -1.83 -6.57
N VAL A 391 -29.78 -1.67 -6.72
CA VAL A 391 -29.03 -2.07 -7.93
C VAL A 391 -27.89 -3.03 -7.53
N GLY A 392 -27.39 -3.84 -8.46
CA GLY A 392 -26.29 -4.77 -8.17
C GLY A 392 -24.97 -4.05 -7.94
N ASP A 393 -24.01 -4.73 -7.30
CA ASP A 393 -22.69 -4.17 -6.92
C ASP A 393 -21.87 -3.59 -8.10
N ASP A 394 -22.16 -3.99 -9.34
CA ASP A 394 -21.47 -3.55 -10.56
C ASP A 394 -22.22 -2.47 -11.35
N ASP A 395 -23.44 -2.10 -10.93
CA ASP A 395 -24.27 -1.18 -11.69
C ASP A 395 -24.06 0.28 -11.26
N ARG A 396 -24.09 1.18 -12.25
CA ARG A 396 -24.07 2.62 -12.00
C ARG A 396 -25.42 3.08 -11.44
N VAL A 397 -25.37 4.02 -10.50
CA VAL A 397 -26.56 4.63 -9.92
C VAL A 397 -26.59 6.12 -10.26
N SER A 398 -27.73 6.62 -10.75
CA SER A 398 -27.93 8.03 -11.03
C SER A 398 -29.24 8.51 -10.41
N LEU A 399 -29.19 9.59 -9.63
CA LEU A 399 -30.33 10.17 -8.93
C LEU A 399 -30.17 11.69 -8.79
N GLU A 400 -31.28 12.41 -8.61
CA GLU A 400 -31.26 13.82 -8.22
C GLU A 400 -31.57 13.92 -6.73
N ILE A 401 -30.74 14.65 -6.00
CA ILE A 401 -30.89 14.88 -4.57
C ILE A 401 -31.05 16.37 -4.27
N ALA A 402 -31.80 16.68 -3.22
CA ALA A 402 -31.95 18.03 -2.71
C ALA A 402 -31.10 18.18 -1.44
N GLN A 403 -30.32 19.26 -1.37
CA GLN A 403 -29.46 19.55 -0.23
C GLN A 403 -29.68 20.99 0.26
N PRO A 404 -30.09 21.19 1.52
CA PRO A 404 -30.17 22.52 2.10
C PRO A 404 -28.77 23.13 2.24
N MET A 405 -28.66 24.39 1.88
CA MET A 405 -27.43 25.19 1.96
C MET A 405 -27.42 26.04 3.23
N ALA A 406 -26.23 26.48 3.64
CA ALA A 406 -26.04 27.27 4.87
C ALA A 406 -26.76 28.64 4.83
N ASP A 407 -27.07 29.16 3.65
CA ASP A 407 -27.81 30.40 3.44
C ASP A 407 -29.33 30.23 3.45
N GLY A 408 -29.83 29.00 3.67
CA GLY A 408 -31.24 28.66 3.68
C GLY A 408 -31.84 28.32 2.30
N SER A 409 -31.06 28.41 1.22
CA SER A 409 -31.48 27.93 -0.09
C SER A 409 -31.40 26.39 -0.20
N THR A 410 -32.07 25.82 -1.21
CA THR A 410 -31.95 24.39 -1.54
C THR A 410 -31.20 24.26 -2.86
N SER A 411 -30.12 23.48 -2.85
CA SER A 411 -29.42 23.06 -4.06
C SER A 411 -29.94 21.70 -4.51
N TYR A 412 -30.11 21.54 -5.81
CA TYR A 412 -30.44 20.27 -6.43
C TYR A 412 -29.22 19.77 -7.18
N THR A 413 -28.76 18.57 -6.86
CA THR A 413 -27.60 17.95 -7.52
C THR A 413 -27.97 16.63 -8.17
N ALA A 414 -27.59 16.48 -9.44
CA ALA A 414 -27.64 15.21 -10.15
C ALA A 414 -26.37 14.42 -9.81
N VAL A 415 -26.53 13.37 -9.01
CA VAL A 415 -25.45 12.52 -8.49
C VAL A 415 -25.38 11.24 -9.32
N THR A 416 -24.18 10.93 -9.81
CA THR A 416 -23.84 9.64 -10.42
C THR A 416 -22.79 8.95 -9.57
N LEU A 417 -23.09 7.71 -9.16
CA LEU A 417 -22.21 6.82 -8.43
C LEU A 417 -21.84 5.63 -9.33
N ILE A 418 -20.55 5.41 -9.52
CA ILE A 418 -20.00 4.33 -10.35
C ILE A 418 -19.19 3.40 -9.44
N PRO A 419 -19.55 2.12 -9.32
CA PRO A 419 -18.80 1.19 -8.48
C PRO A 419 -17.38 0.98 -9.01
N ASN A 420 -16.44 0.84 -8.09
CA ASN A 420 -15.06 0.51 -8.36
C ASN A 420 -14.76 -0.85 -7.72
N ALA A 421 -14.57 -1.87 -8.56
CA ALA A 421 -14.22 -3.21 -8.13
C ALA A 421 -12.72 -3.47 -8.33
N VAL A 422 -12.04 -3.96 -7.29
CA VAL A 422 -10.65 -4.40 -7.33
C VAL A 422 -10.63 -5.87 -6.92
N ASP A 423 -10.05 -6.74 -7.75
CA ASP A 423 -9.99 -8.19 -7.52
C ASP A 423 -11.37 -8.84 -7.23
N ASN A 424 -12.40 -8.47 -8.01
CA ASN A 424 -13.80 -8.91 -7.85
C ASN A 424 -14.43 -8.56 -6.48
N ARG A 425 -13.91 -7.55 -5.79
CA ARG A 425 -14.49 -7.02 -4.55
C ARG A 425 -14.75 -5.53 -4.72
N LEU A 426 -15.92 -5.07 -4.30
CA LEU A 426 -16.25 -3.65 -4.24
C LEU A 426 -15.26 -2.93 -3.33
N ALA A 427 -14.44 -2.05 -3.92
CA ALA A 427 -13.50 -1.21 -3.22
C ALA A 427 -14.12 0.14 -2.83
N GLY A 428 -15.13 0.60 -3.58
CA GLY A 428 -15.78 1.88 -3.34
C GLY A 428 -16.56 2.40 -4.53
N TYR A 429 -16.83 3.70 -4.55
CA TYR A 429 -17.63 4.36 -5.58
C TYR A 429 -16.99 5.66 -6.06
N TYR A 430 -16.84 5.84 -7.36
CA TYR A 430 -16.60 7.14 -7.96
C TYR A 430 -17.90 7.94 -7.98
N CYS A 431 -17.86 9.16 -7.48
CA CYS A 431 -19.00 10.06 -7.40
C CYS A 431 -18.75 11.31 -8.23
N MET A 432 -19.73 11.66 -9.05
CA MET A 432 -19.79 12.95 -9.71
C MET A 432 -21.17 13.55 -9.45
N ALA A 433 -21.22 14.76 -8.90
CA ALA A 433 -22.46 15.50 -8.68
C ALA A 433 -22.44 16.85 -9.38
N HIS A 434 -23.43 17.07 -10.24
CA HIS A 434 -23.61 18.33 -10.96
C HIS A 434 -24.72 19.15 -10.34
N ASP A 435 -24.50 20.45 -10.20
CA ASP A 435 -25.55 21.37 -9.83
C ASP A 435 -26.57 21.47 -10.97
N VAL A 436 -27.81 21.09 -10.67
CA VAL A 436 -28.98 21.19 -11.56
C VAL A 436 -30.04 22.13 -10.98
N THR A 437 -29.70 22.91 -9.95
CA THR A 437 -30.62 23.83 -9.26
C THR A 437 -31.31 24.77 -10.23
N GLU A 438 -30.55 25.46 -11.09
CA GLU A 438 -31.15 26.41 -12.04
C GLU A 438 -32.08 25.70 -13.03
N ARG A 439 -31.70 24.51 -13.51
CA ARG A 439 -32.54 23.70 -14.39
C ARG A 439 -33.83 23.28 -13.68
N HIS A 440 -33.71 22.74 -12.47
CA HIS A 440 -34.83 22.23 -11.68
C HIS A 440 -35.79 23.36 -11.28
N VAL A 441 -35.27 24.50 -10.83
CA VAL A 441 -36.08 25.69 -10.53
C VAL A 441 -36.78 26.23 -11.78
N ARG A 442 -36.11 26.27 -12.94
CA ARG A 442 -36.75 26.67 -14.21
C ARG A 442 -37.84 25.68 -14.64
N GLU A 443 -37.64 24.40 -14.39
CA GLU A 443 -38.63 23.35 -14.69
C GLU A 443 -39.88 23.52 -13.81
N LEU A 444 -39.70 23.67 -12.49
CA LEU A 444 -40.77 24.01 -11.56
C LEU A 444 -41.48 25.32 -11.93
N ALA A 445 -40.73 26.37 -12.27
CA ALA A 445 -41.30 27.65 -12.67
C ALA A 445 -42.15 27.52 -13.95
N ARG A 446 -41.70 26.74 -14.94
CA ARG A 446 -42.48 26.43 -16.15
C ARG A 446 -43.73 25.62 -15.83
N GLU A 447 -43.66 24.69 -14.88
CA GLU A 447 -44.85 23.93 -14.47
C GLU A 447 -45.89 24.82 -13.79
N VAL A 448 -45.46 25.76 -12.95
CA VAL A 448 -46.34 26.78 -12.34
C VAL A 448 -46.91 27.71 -13.41
N GLU A 449 -46.07 28.26 -14.30
CA GLU A 449 -46.49 29.12 -15.41
C GLU A 449 -47.43 28.38 -16.37
N ALA A 450 -47.23 27.09 -16.59
CA ALA A 450 -48.12 26.27 -17.40
C ALA A 450 -49.50 26.05 -16.75
N ARG A 451 -49.65 26.28 -15.44
CA ARG A 451 -50.90 26.11 -14.69
C ARG A 451 -51.55 27.42 -14.24
N GLU A 452 -50.84 28.54 -14.27
CA GLU A 452 -51.37 29.86 -13.91
C GLU A 452 -51.51 30.77 -15.14
N ASP A 453 -52.41 31.74 -15.07
CA ASP A 453 -52.55 32.80 -16.08
C ASP A 453 -51.59 33.95 -15.72
N VAL A 454 -50.60 34.19 -16.58
CA VAL A 454 -49.49 35.14 -16.37
C VAL A 454 -49.96 36.55 -16.02
N LEU A 455 -51.12 36.97 -16.53
CA LEU A 455 -51.64 38.31 -16.30
C LEU A 455 -52.36 38.45 -14.95
N THR A 456 -53.20 37.47 -14.60
CA THR A 456 -54.13 37.59 -13.46
C THR A 456 -53.70 36.81 -12.21
N GLY A 457 -52.77 35.86 -12.34
CA GLY A 457 -52.28 35.02 -11.24
C GLY A 457 -53.34 34.07 -10.67
N VAL A 458 -54.42 33.82 -11.41
CA VAL A 458 -55.33 32.71 -11.13
C VAL A 458 -54.97 31.50 -12.01
N PRO A 459 -55.32 30.27 -11.61
CA PRO A 459 -55.18 29.09 -12.46
C PRO A 459 -55.72 29.28 -13.89
N ASN A 460 -55.02 28.75 -14.88
CA ASN A 460 -55.37 28.90 -16.30
C ASN A 460 -56.26 27.74 -16.80
N ARG A 461 -56.56 27.74 -18.11
CA ARG A 461 -57.34 26.69 -18.78
C ARG A 461 -56.80 25.27 -18.56
N ARG A 462 -55.48 25.09 -18.52
CA ARG A 462 -54.88 23.76 -18.29
C ARG A 462 -55.14 23.29 -16.87
N ALA A 463 -54.92 24.15 -15.88
CA ALA A 463 -55.23 23.83 -14.49
C ALA A 463 -56.72 23.51 -14.28
N PHE A 464 -57.61 24.23 -14.97
CA PHE A 464 -59.05 23.92 -14.97
C PHE A 464 -59.35 22.52 -15.52
N GLN A 465 -58.74 22.14 -16.65
CA GLN A 465 -58.91 20.82 -17.27
C GLN A 465 -58.38 19.67 -16.39
N GLU A 466 -57.35 19.92 -15.59
CA GLU A 466 -56.83 18.98 -14.61
C GLU A 466 -57.71 18.92 -13.34
N HIS A 467 -58.24 20.07 -12.89
CA HIS A 467 -58.98 20.19 -11.64
C HIS A 467 -60.42 19.67 -11.71
N LEU A 468 -61.19 20.03 -12.75
CA LEU A 468 -62.62 19.68 -12.82
C LEU A 468 -62.87 18.16 -12.75
N PRO A 469 -62.17 17.29 -13.51
CA PRO A 469 -62.35 15.84 -13.39
C PRO A 469 -62.10 15.31 -11.98
N GLN A 470 -61.10 15.85 -11.29
CA GLN A 470 -60.80 15.45 -9.90
C GLN A 470 -61.90 15.90 -8.94
N ALA A 471 -62.45 17.11 -9.11
CA ALA A 471 -63.58 17.60 -8.33
C ALA A 471 -64.82 16.71 -8.54
N LEU A 472 -65.12 16.31 -9.78
CA LEU A 472 -66.23 15.39 -10.07
C LEU A 472 -66.02 14.03 -9.41
N SER A 473 -64.81 13.45 -9.51
CA SER A 473 -64.49 12.17 -8.85
C SER A 473 -64.60 12.25 -7.32
N ARG A 474 -64.23 13.38 -6.71
CA ARG A 474 -64.42 13.63 -5.27
C ARG A 474 -65.91 13.70 -4.92
N ALA A 475 -66.72 14.36 -5.74
CA ALA A 475 -68.17 14.43 -5.55
C ALA A 475 -68.82 13.05 -5.65
N ASP A 476 -68.46 12.23 -6.65
CA ASP A 476 -68.95 10.85 -6.77
C ASP A 476 -68.60 10.00 -5.54
N ALA A 477 -67.37 10.14 -5.03
CA ALA A 477 -66.92 9.40 -3.85
C ALA A 477 -67.65 9.81 -2.55
N THR A 478 -68.12 11.04 -2.47
CA THR A 478 -68.76 11.61 -1.28
C THR A 478 -70.28 11.72 -1.39
N GLY A 479 -70.87 11.38 -2.54
CA GLY A 479 -72.28 11.65 -2.83
C GLY A 479 -72.59 13.15 -2.92
N GLY A 480 -71.59 13.97 -3.23
CA GLY A 480 -71.67 15.44 -3.27
C GLY A 480 -72.13 16.01 -4.61
N SER A 481 -71.93 17.32 -4.77
CA SER A 481 -72.20 18.05 -6.01
C SER A 481 -71.09 19.06 -6.30
N VAL A 482 -70.95 19.40 -7.59
CA VAL A 482 -69.99 20.40 -8.09
C VAL A 482 -70.74 21.38 -8.97
N ALA A 483 -70.58 22.68 -8.72
CA ALA A 483 -71.10 23.72 -9.59
C ALA A 483 -69.98 24.35 -10.43
N VAL A 484 -70.26 24.56 -11.71
CA VAL A 484 -69.42 25.31 -12.65
C VAL A 484 -70.12 26.61 -13.00
N VAL A 485 -69.52 27.73 -12.61
CA VAL A 485 -69.99 29.08 -12.93
C VAL A 485 -69.09 29.66 -14.00
N PHE A 486 -69.59 29.80 -15.22
CA PHE A 486 -68.91 30.44 -16.34
C PHE A 486 -69.24 31.93 -16.34
N LEU A 487 -68.23 32.80 -16.28
CA LEU A 487 -68.36 34.25 -16.27
C LEU A 487 -67.66 34.85 -17.48
N ASP A 488 -68.26 35.87 -18.07
CA ASP A 488 -67.67 36.66 -19.13
C ASP A 488 -67.97 38.14 -18.89
N LEU A 489 -66.95 39.00 -19.03
CA LEU A 489 -67.06 40.44 -18.78
C LEU A 489 -67.82 41.15 -19.90
N ASP A 490 -68.89 41.83 -19.53
CA ASP A 490 -69.71 42.55 -20.50
C ASP A 490 -68.97 43.79 -21.01
N GLY A 491 -68.83 43.90 -22.34
CA GLY A 491 -68.27 45.09 -22.98
C GLY A 491 -66.77 45.30 -22.79
N PHE A 492 -66.02 44.30 -22.30
CA PHE A 492 -64.58 44.43 -22.05
C PHE A 492 -63.76 44.85 -23.29
N LYS A 493 -64.15 44.38 -24.48
CA LYS A 493 -63.55 44.82 -25.75
C LYS A 493 -63.63 46.34 -25.94
N ALA A 494 -64.75 46.98 -25.60
CA ALA A 494 -64.91 48.42 -25.73
C ALA A 494 -63.98 49.18 -24.76
N VAL A 495 -63.70 48.61 -23.59
CA VAL A 495 -62.72 49.17 -22.64
C VAL A 495 -61.32 49.13 -23.24
N ASN A 496 -60.90 48.01 -23.83
CA ASN A 496 -59.62 47.90 -24.52
C ASN A 496 -59.51 48.88 -25.70
N ASP A 497 -60.56 48.97 -26.51
CA ASP A 497 -60.58 49.85 -27.69
C ASP A 497 -60.53 51.35 -27.31
N THR A 498 -61.03 51.71 -26.12
CA THR A 498 -61.11 53.11 -25.66
C THR A 498 -59.92 53.54 -24.81
N LEU A 499 -59.46 52.69 -23.89
CA LEU A 499 -58.44 53.02 -22.88
C LEU A 499 -57.09 52.33 -23.13
N GLY A 500 -57.01 51.47 -24.14
CA GLY A 500 -55.82 50.70 -24.46
C GLY A 500 -55.70 49.40 -23.66
N HIS A 501 -54.90 48.48 -24.20
CA HIS A 501 -54.70 47.15 -23.63
C HIS A 501 -54.07 47.16 -22.24
N GLU A 502 -53.15 48.09 -21.95
CA GLU A 502 -52.55 48.19 -20.60
C GLU A 502 -53.60 48.49 -19.52
N GLN A 503 -54.60 49.31 -19.84
CA GLN A 503 -55.67 49.62 -18.89
C GLN A 503 -56.65 48.46 -18.73
N GLY A 504 -56.93 47.73 -19.82
CA GLY A 504 -57.72 46.50 -19.78
C GLY A 504 -57.04 45.37 -19.00
N ASP A 505 -55.71 45.25 -19.08
CA ASP A 505 -54.93 44.32 -18.30
C ASP A 505 -55.06 44.58 -16.79
N MET A 506 -55.07 45.85 -16.39
CA MET A 506 -55.32 46.25 -15.00
C MET A 506 -56.75 45.96 -14.55
N VAL A 507 -57.74 46.09 -15.46
CA VAL A 507 -59.12 45.65 -15.20
C VAL A 507 -59.18 44.14 -14.95
N LEU A 508 -58.53 43.33 -15.79
CA LEU A 508 -58.51 41.87 -15.64
C LEU A 508 -57.87 41.41 -14.33
N LYS A 509 -56.77 42.06 -13.91
CA LYS A 509 -56.13 41.81 -12.61
C LYS A 509 -57.09 42.07 -11.45
N GLU A 510 -57.80 43.19 -11.49
CA GLU A 510 -58.75 43.57 -10.44
C GLU A 510 -59.99 42.65 -10.43
N VAL A 511 -60.50 42.27 -11.60
CA VAL A 511 -61.58 41.27 -11.74
C VAL A 511 -61.17 39.95 -11.10
N ALA A 512 -59.99 39.42 -11.47
CA ALA A 512 -59.50 38.15 -10.95
C ALA A 512 -59.31 38.18 -9.43
N ARG A 513 -58.79 39.30 -8.90
CA ARG A 513 -58.68 39.53 -7.45
C ARG A 513 -60.06 39.51 -6.77
N ARG A 514 -61.04 40.25 -7.29
CA ARG A 514 -62.40 40.31 -6.72
C ARG A 514 -63.10 38.96 -6.77
N LEU A 515 -62.94 38.21 -7.86
CA LEU A 515 -63.50 36.85 -7.97
C LEU A 515 -62.89 35.92 -6.92
N ARG A 516 -61.56 35.91 -6.78
CA ARG A 516 -60.85 35.10 -5.78
C ARG A 516 -61.26 35.46 -4.34
N ASP A 517 -61.37 36.75 -4.03
CA ASP A 517 -61.75 37.22 -2.69
C ASP A 517 -63.22 36.90 -2.33
N ARG A 518 -64.07 36.62 -3.33
CA ARG A 518 -65.52 36.39 -3.16
C ARG A 518 -65.98 34.98 -3.50
N ALA A 519 -65.08 34.11 -3.98
CA ALA A 519 -65.39 32.73 -4.38
C ALA A 519 -65.86 31.87 -3.19
N GLY A 520 -65.43 32.18 -1.96
CA GLY A 520 -65.75 31.41 -0.75
C GLY A 520 -64.83 30.20 -0.53
N GLU A 521 -64.87 29.61 0.66
CA GLU A 521 -64.12 28.39 0.96
C GLU A 521 -64.64 27.22 0.11
N GLY A 522 -63.72 26.39 -0.43
CA GLY A 522 -64.07 25.25 -1.28
C GLY A 522 -64.38 25.60 -2.75
N SER A 523 -64.14 26.85 -3.18
CA SER A 523 -64.28 27.27 -4.57
C SER A 523 -62.95 27.73 -5.17
N GLN A 524 -62.72 27.46 -6.45
CA GLN A 524 -61.52 27.87 -7.17
C GLN A 524 -61.87 28.62 -8.46
N VAL A 525 -61.20 29.74 -8.69
CA VAL A 525 -61.37 30.60 -9.88
C VAL A 525 -60.27 30.28 -10.89
N PHE A 526 -60.66 30.17 -12.16
CA PHE A 526 -59.82 29.91 -13.30
C PHE A 526 -60.06 30.98 -14.37
N ARG A 527 -59.02 31.32 -15.14
CA ARG A 527 -59.17 32.14 -16.35
C ARG A 527 -58.94 31.26 -17.57
N LEU A 528 -59.95 31.19 -18.46
CA LEU A 528 -59.90 30.28 -19.60
C LEU A 528 -59.32 30.90 -20.87
N ALA A 529 -59.67 32.15 -21.16
CA ALA A 529 -59.17 32.96 -22.25
C ALA A 529 -59.68 34.39 -22.11
N GLY A 530 -58.94 35.41 -22.56
CA GLY A 530 -59.47 36.78 -22.68
C GLY A 530 -60.17 37.30 -21.41
N ASP A 531 -61.45 37.56 -21.50
CA ASP A 531 -62.39 38.02 -20.47
C ASP A 531 -63.22 36.89 -19.83
N GLU A 532 -62.95 35.63 -20.16
CA GLU A 532 -63.66 34.46 -19.65
C GLU A 532 -63.02 33.91 -18.37
N PHE A 533 -63.82 33.85 -17.30
CA PHE A 533 -63.47 33.25 -16.03
C PHE A 533 -64.41 32.09 -15.71
N VAL A 534 -63.89 31.05 -15.06
CA VAL A 534 -64.71 29.95 -14.57
C VAL A 534 -64.46 29.77 -13.09
N LEU A 535 -65.51 29.61 -12.31
CA LEU A 535 -65.43 29.21 -10.91
C LEU A 535 -65.98 27.79 -10.76
N VAL A 536 -65.21 26.94 -10.10
CA VAL A 536 -65.62 25.60 -9.68
C VAL A 536 -65.88 25.64 -8.19
N ALA A 537 -67.10 25.31 -7.76
CA ALA A 537 -67.48 25.25 -6.35
C ALA A 537 -67.83 23.82 -5.96
N GLU A 538 -67.16 23.30 -4.93
CA GLU A 538 -67.44 21.98 -4.35
C GLU A 538 -68.32 22.12 -3.09
N GLY A 539 -69.32 21.25 -2.92
CA GLY A 539 -70.11 21.19 -1.68
C GLY A 539 -71.26 22.20 -1.55
N LEU A 540 -71.51 23.03 -2.56
CA LEU A 540 -72.70 23.90 -2.64
C LEU A 540 -73.80 23.20 -3.43
N VAL A 541 -74.86 22.76 -2.75
CA VAL A 541 -75.81 21.75 -3.27
C VAL A 541 -77.14 22.37 -3.75
N ASP A 542 -77.50 23.55 -3.25
CA ASP A 542 -78.80 24.17 -3.49
C ASP A 542 -78.71 25.40 -4.40
N LYS A 543 -79.71 25.53 -5.28
CA LYS A 543 -79.84 26.65 -6.21
C LYS A 543 -79.90 28.01 -5.51
N GLU A 544 -80.35 28.07 -4.26
CA GLU A 544 -80.40 29.29 -3.47
C GLU A 544 -79.00 29.77 -3.10
N ASN A 545 -78.15 28.91 -2.53
CA ASN A 545 -76.76 29.26 -2.24
C ASN A 545 -75.94 29.57 -3.50
N LEU A 546 -76.14 28.85 -4.60
CA LEU A 546 -75.47 29.18 -5.87
C LEU A 546 -75.96 30.49 -6.47
N SER A 547 -77.25 30.83 -6.30
CA SER A 547 -77.78 32.14 -6.67
C SER A 547 -77.18 33.25 -5.83
N ALA A 548 -77.02 33.02 -4.52
CA ALA A 548 -76.39 33.97 -3.62
C ALA A 548 -74.91 34.19 -3.96
N LEU A 549 -74.17 33.11 -4.27
CA LEU A 549 -72.78 33.20 -4.73
C LEU A 549 -72.69 33.98 -6.04
N ALA A 550 -73.47 33.62 -7.06
CA ALA A 550 -73.47 34.32 -8.35
C ALA A 550 -73.83 35.81 -8.19
N GLY A 551 -74.85 36.13 -7.39
CA GLY A 551 -75.22 37.51 -7.08
C GLY A 551 -74.11 38.28 -6.37
N THR A 552 -73.39 37.63 -5.44
CA THR A 552 -72.24 38.22 -4.74
C THR A 552 -71.07 38.49 -5.69
N LEU A 553 -70.74 37.55 -6.57
CA LEU A 553 -69.70 37.71 -7.59
C LEU A 553 -70.03 38.85 -8.54
N LEU A 554 -71.24 38.86 -9.11
CA LEU A 554 -71.68 39.90 -10.04
C LEU A 554 -71.72 41.29 -9.38
N SER A 555 -72.21 41.38 -8.14
CA SER A 555 -72.23 42.64 -7.39
C SER A 555 -70.82 43.15 -7.11
N ALA A 556 -69.88 42.26 -6.78
CA ALA A 556 -68.48 42.62 -6.56
C ALA A 556 -67.81 43.13 -7.85
N LEU A 557 -68.12 42.53 -8.99
CA LEU A 557 -67.61 42.99 -10.29
C LEU A 557 -68.23 44.34 -10.71
N GLY A 558 -69.49 44.59 -10.35
CA GLY A 558 -70.20 45.85 -10.59
C GLY A 558 -69.65 47.08 -9.86
N VAL A 559 -68.81 46.90 -8.85
CA VAL A 559 -68.18 48.02 -8.14
C VAL A 559 -67.23 48.76 -9.09
N PRO A 560 -67.28 50.10 -9.24
CA PRO A 560 -66.38 50.81 -10.14
C PRO A 560 -64.90 50.52 -9.87
N ILE A 561 -64.12 50.25 -10.91
CA ILE A 561 -62.67 50.04 -10.83
C ILE A 561 -61.98 51.39 -11.06
N VAL A 562 -61.23 51.86 -10.07
CA VAL A 562 -60.50 53.14 -10.13
C VAL A 562 -59.07 52.88 -10.58
N LEU A 563 -58.69 53.37 -11.76
CA LEU A 563 -57.34 53.25 -12.31
C LEU A 563 -56.82 54.65 -12.69
N GLY A 564 -55.98 55.22 -11.82
CA GLY A 564 -55.48 56.59 -11.99
C GLY A 564 -56.62 57.61 -12.00
N ALA A 565 -56.80 58.32 -13.12
CA ALA A 565 -57.87 59.31 -13.30
C ALA A 565 -59.17 58.72 -13.88
N HIS A 566 -59.19 57.43 -14.23
CA HIS A 566 -60.33 56.77 -14.86
C HIS A 566 -61.13 55.94 -13.85
N GLN A 567 -62.46 56.01 -13.96
CA GLN A 567 -63.40 55.16 -13.23
C GLN A 567 -64.13 54.28 -14.24
N ILE A 568 -63.87 52.97 -14.19
CA ILE A 568 -64.37 51.99 -15.16
C ILE A 568 -65.48 51.18 -14.50
N ASN A 569 -66.68 51.21 -15.07
CA ASN A 569 -67.77 50.36 -14.65
C ASN A 569 -67.76 49.09 -15.50
N MET A 570 -67.53 47.95 -14.85
CA MET A 570 -67.60 46.64 -15.47
C MET A 570 -68.81 45.88 -14.93
N SER A 571 -69.43 45.08 -15.78
CA SER A 571 -70.35 44.02 -15.36
C SER A 571 -69.90 42.70 -15.96
N ALA A 572 -70.50 41.60 -15.50
CA ALA A 572 -70.28 40.30 -16.09
C ALA A 572 -71.61 39.58 -16.23
N SER A 573 -71.68 38.68 -17.21
CA SER A 573 -72.77 37.73 -17.35
C SER A 573 -72.29 36.37 -16.93
N ALA A 574 -73.13 35.62 -16.21
CA ALA A 574 -72.76 34.32 -15.65
C ALA A 574 -73.73 33.19 -16.06
N GLY A 575 -73.19 32.00 -16.25
CA GLY A 575 -73.95 30.77 -16.51
C GLY A 575 -73.55 29.69 -15.54
N ILE A 576 -74.52 29.01 -14.94
CA ILE A 576 -74.28 28.04 -13.87
C ILE A 576 -74.73 26.65 -14.32
N ALA A 577 -73.84 25.67 -14.28
CA ALA A 577 -74.17 24.26 -14.46
C ALA A 577 -73.85 23.48 -13.17
N ILE A 578 -74.72 22.53 -12.83
CA ILE A 578 -74.59 21.73 -11.59
C ILE A 578 -74.39 20.27 -11.99
N TYR A 579 -73.39 19.66 -11.40
CA TYR A 579 -73.14 18.23 -11.42
C TYR A 579 -73.54 17.63 -10.08
N GLU A 580 -74.33 16.55 -10.13
CA GLU A 580 -74.68 15.74 -8.97
C GLU A 580 -74.00 14.37 -9.11
N ALA A 581 -73.57 13.80 -7.98
CA ALA A 581 -72.95 12.48 -7.95
C ALA A 581 -73.78 11.43 -8.70
N GLY A 582 -73.13 10.66 -9.58
CA GLY A 582 -73.79 9.67 -10.43
C GLY A 582 -74.46 10.21 -11.70
N SER A 583 -74.27 11.50 -12.03
CA SER A 583 -74.70 12.06 -13.32
C SER A 583 -73.78 11.59 -14.47
N ASP A 584 -74.36 11.33 -15.64
CA ASP A 584 -73.64 10.99 -16.90
C ASP A 584 -72.95 12.20 -17.56
N ALA A 585 -72.91 13.37 -16.90
CA ALA A 585 -72.30 14.57 -17.44
C ALA A 585 -70.76 14.47 -17.44
N SER A 586 -70.14 14.75 -18.58
CA SER A 586 -68.68 14.87 -18.69
C SER A 586 -68.23 16.29 -18.29
N PRO A 587 -66.95 16.48 -17.91
CA PRO A 587 -66.40 17.82 -17.66
C PRO A 587 -66.65 18.80 -18.82
N SER A 588 -66.54 18.32 -20.06
CA SER A 588 -66.77 19.12 -21.26
C SER A 588 -68.23 19.48 -21.49
N SER A 589 -69.16 18.57 -21.19
CA SER A 589 -70.59 18.84 -21.33
C SER A 589 -71.10 19.77 -20.24
N LEU A 590 -70.56 19.67 -19.02
CA LEU A 590 -70.87 20.56 -17.90
C LEU A 590 -70.41 22.00 -18.21
N LEU A 591 -69.17 22.16 -18.68
CA LEU A 591 -68.65 23.47 -19.09
C LEU A 591 -69.50 24.07 -20.22
N ARG A 592 -69.83 23.28 -21.24
CA ARG A 592 -70.67 23.73 -22.37
C ARG A 592 -72.06 24.16 -21.90
N THR A 593 -72.63 23.47 -20.92
CA THR A 593 -73.94 23.83 -20.35
C THR A 593 -73.87 25.18 -19.63
N ALA A 594 -72.80 25.44 -18.89
CA ALA A 594 -72.57 26.72 -18.23
C ALA A 594 -72.33 27.86 -19.24
N ASP A 595 -71.55 27.62 -20.29
CA ASP A 595 -71.28 28.58 -21.37
C ASP A 595 -72.56 28.98 -22.12
N ILE A 596 -73.41 28.01 -22.51
CA ILE A 596 -74.71 28.29 -23.13
C ILE A 596 -75.59 29.16 -22.23
N ALA A 597 -75.66 28.85 -20.92
CA ALA A 597 -76.43 29.63 -19.97
C ALA A 597 -75.89 31.06 -19.82
N MET A 598 -74.57 31.23 -19.82
CA MET A 598 -73.93 32.55 -19.78
C MET A 598 -74.29 33.37 -21.03
N TYR A 599 -74.26 32.75 -22.21
CA TYR A 599 -74.64 33.41 -23.45
C TYR A 599 -76.11 33.85 -23.47
N GLU A 600 -77.01 33.06 -22.90
CA GLU A 600 -78.42 33.45 -22.69
C GLU A 600 -78.57 34.61 -21.69
N ALA A 601 -77.75 34.64 -20.64
CA ALA A 601 -77.69 35.76 -19.69
C ALA A 601 -77.26 37.07 -20.39
N LYS A 602 -76.26 37.00 -21.28
CA LYS A 602 -75.86 38.15 -22.12
C LYS A 602 -76.99 38.63 -23.01
N ARG A 603 -77.64 37.72 -23.74
CA ARG A 603 -78.75 38.07 -24.66
C ARG A 603 -79.96 38.67 -23.97
N SER A 604 -80.19 38.33 -22.71
CA SER A 604 -81.35 38.79 -21.94
C SER A 604 -81.13 40.12 -21.20
N GLY A 605 -80.00 40.81 -21.42
CA GLY A 605 -79.78 42.15 -20.85
C GLY A 605 -78.44 42.38 -20.15
N THR A 606 -77.48 41.44 -20.20
CA THR A 606 -76.17 41.50 -19.50
C THR A 606 -76.27 41.67 -17.98
N SER A 607 -75.15 41.64 -17.25
CA SER A 607 -75.10 41.86 -15.79
C SER A 607 -76.04 40.95 -14.96
N GLN A 608 -76.25 39.71 -15.41
CA GLN A 608 -77.14 38.74 -14.75
C GLN A 608 -76.60 37.32 -14.89
N TYR A 609 -77.22 36.38 -14.19
CA TYR A 609 -76.88 34.97 -14.28
C TYR A 609 -78.05 34.10 -14.76
N ARG A 610 -77.74 32.94 -15.33
CA ARG A 610 -78.72 31.90 -15.70
C ARG A 610 -78.24 30.53 -15.25
N PHE A 611 -79.17 29.68 -14.84
CA PHE A 611 -78.90 28.25 -14.68
C PHE A 611 -79.06 27.54 -16.01
N GLY A 612 -78.09 26.70 -16.36
CA GLY A 612 -78.23 25.77 -17.46
C GLY A 612 -79.31 24.72 -17.20
N PRO A 613 -79.85 24.11 -18.25
CA PRO A 613 -80.83 23.03 -18.11
C PRO A 613 -80.21 21.86 -17.32
N ALA A 614 -81.00 21.25 -16.43
CA ALA A 614 -80.57 20.05 -15.70
C ALA A 614 -80.19 18.95 -16.69
N TYR A 615 -79.06 18.29 -16.43
CA TYR A 615 -78.55 17.21 -17.28
C TYR A 615 -79.52 16.03 -17.21
N GLY A 616 -80.42 15.95 -18.20
CA GLY A 616 -81.58 15.06 -18.23
C GLY A 616 -82.80 15.67 -18.95
N ALA A 617 -82.92 16.99 -19.01
CA ALA A 617 -84.02 17.69 -19.69
C ALA A 617 -83.78 17.96 -21.20
N LEU A 618 -82.57 17.71 -21.71
CA LEU A 618 -82.18 17.90 -23.12
C LEU A 618 -82.45 16.66 -24.02
N ARG A 619 -83.19 15.67 -23.51
CA ARG A 619 -83.59 14.46 -24.26
C ARG A 619 -85.06 14.43 -24.70
N ALA A 620 -85.79 15.55 -24.62
CA ALA A 620 -87.18 15.64 -25.08
C ALA A 620 -87.32 16.48 -26.36
#